data_AF-A0A963JY08-F1
#
_entry.id   AF-A0A963JY08-F1
#
_cell.length_a   1.000
_cell.length_b   1.000
_cell.length_c   1.000
_cell.angle_alpha   90.00
_cell.angle_beta   90.00
_cell.angle_gamma   90.00
#
_symmetry.space_group_name_H-M   'P 1'
#
loop_
_entity.id
_entity.type
_entity.pdbx_description
1 polymer ?
#
loop_
_entity_poly.entity_id
_entity_poly.type
_entity_poly.pdbx_seq_one_letter_code
_entity_poly.pdbx_strand_id
1 'polypeptide(L)'
;HFPDKITNKTNGITPRRWLMGCNPGLAALYDDCMGAGWRDDIGRLEALEPRLSDAGFLDRFMAVKRRNKEALATLIGDQHGLAVDPAALFDVQIKRIHEYKRQLLNVLHVIHLYNRIRHGDTENWVNRCVLIGGKAAPGYQRAKEIIKLINNVAAVVNHDPAVGDRLKLAFLPNYGVTKMMHICPAADLSEQISTAGKEASGTG
;
A
#
# COMPACT_ATOMS: atom_id res chain seq x y z
N HIS A 1 -0.60 -24.92 -37.75
CA HIS A 1 0.08 -24.13 -36.71
C HIS A 1 -0.23 -22.66 -36.97
N PHE A 2 -0.68 -21.87 -35.99
CA PHE A 2 -1.04 -20.45 -36.18
C PHE A 2 -0.17 -19.55 -35.31
N PRO A 3 1.10 -19.31 -35.69
CA PRO A 3 2.06 -18.57 -34.87
C PRO A 3 1.61 -17.12 -34.59
N ASP A 4 0.94 -16.48 -35.56
CA ASP A 4 0.56 -15.06 -35.45
C ASP A 4 -0.68 -14.80 -34.59
N LYS A 5 -1.30 -15.84 -34.02
CA LYS A 5 -2.47 -15.69 -33.13
C LYS A 5 -2.10 -15.32 -31.70
N ILE A 6 -0.86 -15.58 -31.28
CA ILE A 6 -0.41 -15.27 -29.92
C ILE A 6 0.12 -13.84 -29.90
N THR A 7 -0.59 -12.96 -29.21
CA THR A 7 -0.18 -11.56 -29.02
C THR A 7 -0.14 -11.23 -27.53
N ASN A 8 0.60 -10.17 -27.19
CA ASN A 8 0.65 -9.64 -25.83
C ASN A 8 0.11 -8.21 -25.81
N LYS A 9 -0.69 -7.92 -24.78
CA LYS A 9 -1.14 -6.57 -24.41
C LYS A 9 -0.96 -6.44 -22.91
N THR A 10 0.04 -5.67 -22.49
CA THR A 10 0.25 -5.37 -21.07
C THR A 10 -0.95 -4.62 -20.52
N ASN A 11 -1.39 -4.99 -19.31
CA ASN A 11 -2.48 -4.29 -18.65
C ASN A 11 -2.09 -2.83 -18.32
N GLY A 12 -3.09 -1.97 -18.21
CA GLY A 12 -2.93 -0.59 -17.78
C GLY A 12 -3.99 -0.19 -16.75
N ILE A 13 -3.76 0.94 -16.11
CA ILE A 13 -4.68 1.61 -15.20
C ILE A 13 -5.00 3.00 -15.75
N THR A 14 -6.20 3.51 -15.48
CA THR A 14 -6.56 4.88 -15.89
C THR A 14 -5.95 5.92 -14.93
N PRO A 15 -5.11 6.85 -15.41
CA PRO A 15 -4.55 7.91 -14.56
C PRO A 15 -5.61 8.87 -14.01
N ARG A 16 -6.76 8.98 -14.70
CA ARG A 16 -7.87 9.85 -14.27
C ARG A 16 -8.39 9.45 -12.89
N ARG A 17 -8.53 8.15 -12.61
CA ARG A 17 -8.96 7.67 -11.28
C ARG A 17 -7.78 7.52 -10.32
N TRP A 18 -6.71 6.88 -10.77
CA TRP A 18 -5.64 6.38 -9.91
C TRP A 18 -4.46 7.34 -9.70
N LEU A 19 -4.56 8.55 -10.25
CA LEU A 19 -3.65 9.66 -9.96
C LEU A 19 -4.44 10.94 -9.71
N MET A 20 -5.25 11.38 -10.68
CA MET A 20 -5.97 12.66 -10.58
C MET A 20 -7.10 12.62 -9.56
N GLY A 21 -7.93 11.58 -9.63
CA GLY A 21 -9.11 11.44 -8.78
C GLY A 21 -8.79 11.04 -7.34
N CYS A 22 -7.83 10.15 -7.12
CA CYS A 22 -7.48 9.69 -5.78
C CYS A 22 -6.40 10.53 -5.10
N ASN A 23 -5.56 11.25 -5.85
CA ASN A 23 -4.47 12.04 -5.30
C ASN A 23 -4.47 13.48 -5.86
N PRO A 24 -5.53 14.27 -5.57
CA PRO A 24 -5.69 15.61 -6.11
C PRO A 24 -4.54 16.56 -5.72
N GLY A 25 -3.94 16.36 -4.53
CA GLY A 25 -2.76 17.12 -4.11
C GLY A 25 -1.55 16.88 -4.99
N LEU A 26 -1.31 15.64 -5.43
CA LEU A 26 -0.22 15.32 -6.35
C LEU A 26 -0.52 15.83 -7.77
N ALA A 27 -1.77 15.70 -8.22
CA ALA A 27 -2.19 16.19 -9.51
C ALA A 27 -2.02 17.73 -9.61
N ALA A 28 -2.38 18.47 -8.55
CA ALA A 28 -2.15 19.90 -8.49
C ALA A 28 -0.65 20.26 -8.52
N LEU A 29 0.18 19.53 -7.76
CA LEU A 29 1.64 19.72 -7.80
C LEU A 29 2.21 19.50 -9.22
N TYR A 30 1.67 18.52 -9.95
CA TYR A 30 2.07 18.25 -11.32
C TYR A 30 1.61 19.35 -12.28
N ASP A 31 0.38 19.85 -12.15
CA ASP A 31 -0.08 21.00 -12.93
C ASP A 31 0.79 22.23 -12.72
N ASP A 32 1.18 22.51 -11.48
CA ASP A 32 2.06 23.65 -11.14
C ASP A 32 3.45 23.52 -11.78
N CYS A 33 3.94 22.29 -11.99
CA CYS A 33 5.29 22.05 -12.48
C CYS A 33 5.41 22.02 -14.01
N MET A 34 4.37 21.51 -14.70
CA MET A 34 4.43 21.25 -16.16
C MET A 34 3.14 21.61 -16.91
N GLY A 35 2.19 22.27 -16.26
CA GLY A 35 0.87 22.63 -16.81
C GLY A 35 -0.08 21.43 -16.91
N ALA A 36 -1.34 21.65 -17.30
CA ALA A 36 -2.38 20.61 -17.30
C ALA A 36 -2.26 19.55 -18.43
N GLY A 37 -1.34 19.73 -19.38
CA GLY A 37 -1.27 18.90 -20.59
C GLY A 37 -0.85 17.45 -20.36
N TRP A 38 -0.30 17.10 -19.19
CA TRP A 38 -0.01 15.71 -18.81
C TRP A 38 -1.28 14.91 -18.48
N ARG A 39 -2.42 15.59 -18.25
CA ARG A 39 -3.66 14.92 -17.83
C ARG A 39 -4.26 14.07 -18.94
N ASP A 40 -4.09 14.49 -20.20
CA ASP A 40 -4.53 13.74 -21.37
C ASP A 40 -3.41 12.85 -21.96
N ASP A 41 -2.15 13.17 -21.67
CA ASP A 41 -0.97 12.42 -22.09
C ASP A 41 -0.02 12.15 -20.91
N ILE A 42 -0.17 10.96 -20.31
CA ILE A 42 0.62 10.56 -19.14
C ILE A 42 2.10 10.37 -19.45
N GLY A 43 2.48 10.22 -20.72
CA GLY A 43 3.89 10.14 -21.13
C GLY A 43 4.67 11.41 -20.78
N ARG A 44 3.97 12.54 -20.68
CA ARG A 44 4.57 13.83 -20.29
C ARG A 44 5.08 13.89 -18.86
N LEU A 45 4.76 12.89 -18.01
CA LEU A 45 5.33 12.79 -16.67
C LEU A 45 6.86 12.65 -16.68
N GLU A 46 7.47 12.20 -17.79
CA GLU A 46 8.94 12.18 -17.97
C GLU A 46 9.57 13.57 -17.77
N ALA A 47 8.82 14.65 -18.03
CA ALA A 47 9.26 16.02 -17.79
C ALA A 47 9.51 16.35 -16.30
N LEU A 48 9.14 15.45 -15.37
CA LEU A 48 9.45 15.56 -13.96
C LEU A 48 10.88 15.09 -13.61
N GLU A 49 11.57 14.34 -14.47
CA GLU A 49 12.91 13.82 -14.18
C GLU A 49 13.92 14.92 -13.75
N PRO A 50 13.97 16.10 -14.39
CA PRO A 50 14.87 17.16 -13.94
C PRO A 50 14.57 17.67 -12.51
N ARG A 51 13.32 17.49 -12.02
CA ARG A 51 12.88 17.92 -10.69
C ARG A 51 13.32 16.99 -9.57
N LEU A 52 13.92 15.83 -9.87
CA LEU A 52 14.43 14.91 -8.86
C LEU A 52 15.58 15.51 -8.02
N SER A 53 16.21 16.59 -8.50
CA SER A 53 17.25 17.35 -7.78
C SER A 53 16.74 18.66 -7.16
N ASP A 54 15.47 19.00 -7.38
CA ASP A 54 14.83 20.22 -6.86
C ASP A 54 14.28 19.95 -5.45
N ALA A 55 15.02 20.40 -4.43
CA ALA A 55 14.65 20.21 -3.03
C ALA A 55 13.24 20.77 -2.71
N GLY A 56 12.87 21.91 -3.29
CA GLY A 56 11.54 22.51 -3.08
C GLY A 56 10.41 21.69 -3.72
N PHE A 57 10.68 21.02 -4.84
CA PHE A 57 9.76 20.04 -5.40
C PHE A 57 9.63 18.81 -4.50
N LEU A 58 10.76 18.23 -4.06
CA LEU A 58 10.77 17.04 -3.19
C LEU A 58 10.05 17.29 -1.86
N ASP A 59 10.24 18.45 -1.24
CA ASP A 59 9.55 18.83 0.00
C ASP A 59 8.03 18.89 -0.19
N ARG A 60 7.57 19.52 -1.30
CA ARG A 60 6.14 19.56 -1.63
C ARG A 60 5.58 18.19 -1.96
N PHE A 61 6.33 17.36 -2.66
CA PHE A 61 5.96 15.97 -2.97
C PHE A 61 5.80 15.14 -1.69
N MET A 62 6.74 15.25 -0.77
CA MET A 62 6.69 14.58 0.53
C MET A 62 5.57 15.12 1.42
N ALA A 63 5.28 16.43 1.37
CA ALA A 63 4.13 17.02 2.05
C ALA A 63 2.79 16.46 1.54
N VAL A 64 2.66 16.25 0.22
CA VAL A 64 1.48 15.58 -0.35
C VAL A 64 1.35 14.14 0.18
N LYS A 65 2.45 13.37 0.19
CA LYS A 65 2.45 12.01 0.77
C LYS A 65 2.02 12.03 2.23
N ARG A 66 2.56 12.94 3.03
CA ARG A 66 2.25 13.09 4.45
C ARG A 66 0.76 13.35 4.70
N ARG A 67 0.16 14.30 3.96
CA ARG A 67 -1.29 14.58 4.05
C ARG A 67 -2.14 13.38 3.68
N ASN A 68 -1.75 12.62 2.65
CA ASN A 68 -2.46 11.40 2.28
C ASN A 68 -2.41 10.34 3.41
N LYS A 69 -1.25 10.20 4.08
CA LYS A 69 -1.08 9.31 5.22
C LYS A 69 -1.90 9.75 6.43
N GLU A 70 -1.97 11.05 6.71
CA GLU A 70 -2.82 11.61 7.77
C GLU A 70 -4.29 11.31 7.50
N ALA A 71 -4.77 11.53 6.26
CA ALA A 71 -6.14 11.21 5.88
C ALA A 71 -6.46 9.70 6.03
N LEU A 72 -5.54 8.82 5.64
CA LEU A 72 -5.72 7.38 5.82
C LEU A 72 -5.66 6.99 7.31
N ALA A 73 -4.79 7.60 8.10
CA ALA A 73 -4.70 7.36 9.54
C ALA A 73 -6.01 7.72 10.25
N THR A 74 -6.60 8.87 9.92
CA THR A 74 -7.93 9.27 10.41
C THR A 74 -8.98 8.23 10.02
N LEU A 75 -9.02 7.80 8.75
CA LEU A 75 -9.96 6.78 8.29
C LEU A 75 -9.84 5.45 9.06
N ILE A 76 -8.60 5.03 9.35
CA ILE A 76 -8.33 3.81 10.13
C ILE A 76 -8.78 4.00 11.58
N GLY A 77 -8.50 5.16 12.18
CA GLY A 77 -8.97 5.49 13.52
C GLY A 77 -10.49 5.44 13.62
N ASP A 78 -11.19 6.11 12.71
CA ASP A 78 -12.65 6.23 12.70
C ASP A 78 -13.35 4.89 12.43
N GLN A 79 -12.83 4.07 11.50
CA GLN A 79 -13.48 2.83 11.09
C GLN A 79 -13.04 1.59 11.86
N HIS A 80 -11.84 1.61 12.45
CA HIS A 80 -11.20 0.44 13.03
C HIS A 80 -10.73 0.64 14.47
N GLY A 81 -10.89 1.84 15.04
CA GLY A 81 -10.50 2.13 16.43
C GLY A 81 -9.00 1.98 16.67
N LEU A 82 -8.19 2.03 15.62
CA LEU A 82 -6.74 1.86 15.69
C LEU A 82 -6.05 3.19 15.39
N ALA A 83 -5.38 3.75 16.39
CA ALA A 83 -4.49 4.87 16.19
C ALA A 83 -3.22 4.41 15.45
N VAL A 84 -2.90 5.06 14.35
CA VAL A 84 -1.69 4.82 13.56
C VAL A 84 -0.96 6.14 13.35
N ASP A 85 0.36 6.14 13.55
CA ASP A 85 1.20 7.33 13.36
C ASP A 85 1.51 7.55 11.86
N PRO A 86 1.11 8.67 11.25
CA PRO A 86 1.45 9.00 9.86
C PRO A 86 2.95 9.18 9.60
N ALA A 87 3.79 9.28 10.63
CA ALA A 87 5.25 9.27 10.50
C ALA A 87 5.81 7.85 10.28
N ALA A 88 5.11 6.80 10.71
CA ALA A 88 5.51 5.42 10.46
C ALA A 88 5.44 5.08 8.97
N LEU A 89 6.28 4.17 8.49
CA LEU A 89 6.23 3.65 7.12
C LEU A 89 4.91 2.88 6.91
N PHE A 90 4.11 3.31 5.94
CA PHE A 90 2.87 2.63 5.56
C PHE A 90 3.18 1.52 4.55
N ASP A 91 3.20 0.28 5.06
CA ASP A 91 3.48 -0.96 4.34
C ASP A 91 2.16 -1.60 3.93
N VAL A 92 1.89 -1.67 2.63
CA VAL A 92 0.54 -1.90 2.12
C VAL A 92 0.50 -3.14 1.24
N GLN A 93 -0.31 -4.13 1.65
CA GLN A 93 -0.62 -5.31 0.84
C GLN A 93 -2.12 -5.43 0.58
N ILE A 94 -2.58 -4.79 -0.50
CA ILE A 94 -4.00 -4.79 -0.89
C ILE A 94 -4.21 -5.60 -2.17
N LYS A 95 -4.85 -6.76 -2.04
CA LYS A 95 -5.20 -7.66 -3.15
C LYS A 95 -6.14 -8.75 -2.66
N ARG A 96 -6.76 -9.51 -3.58
CA ARG A 96 -7.54 -10.71 -3.19
C ARG A 96 -6.70 -11.63 -2.29
N ILE A 97 -7.32 -12.24 -1.28
CA ILE A 97 -6.61 -13.16 -0.39
C ILE A 97 -6.48 -14.51 -1.07
N HIS A 98 -5.24 -14.92 -1.33
CA HIS A 98 -4.93 -16.15 -2.04
C HIS A 98 -3.53 -16.63 -1.68
N GLU A 99 -3.32 -17.94 -1.53
CA GLU A 99 -2.02 -18.52 -1.18
C GLU A 99 -0.87 -18.06 -2.09
N TYR A 100 -1.08 -17.96 -3.42
CA TYR A 100 -0.01 -17.51 -4.33
C TYR A 100 0.32 -16.02 -4.20
N LYS A 101 -0.57 -15.20 -3.64
CA LYS A 101 -0.36 -13.77 -3.36
C LYS A 101 0.38 -13.54 -2.03
N ARG A 102 0.59 -14.62 -1.27
CA ARG A 102 1.47 -14.72 -0.11
C ARG A 102 1.24 -13.65 0.97
N GLN A 103 -0.01 -13.30 1.28
CA GLN A 103 -0.31 -12.57 2.53
C GLN A 103 0.18 -13.33 3.77
N LEU A 104 0.24 -14.67 3.68
CA LEU A 104 0.87 -15.50 4.69
C LEU A 104 2.35 -15.16 4.88
N LEU A 105 3.11 -14.93 3.80
CA LEU A 105 4.53 -14.54 3.92
C LEU A 105 4.66 -13.17 4.61
N ASN A 106 3.80 -12.22 4.26
CA ASN A 106 3.82 -10.90 4.88
C ASN A 106 3.52 -10.97 6.39
N VAL A 107 2.48 -11.68 6.82
CA VAL A 107 2.19 -11.80 8.26
C VAL A 107 3.29 -12.55 9.02
N LEU A 108 3.98 -13.51 8.40
CA LEU A 108 5.17 -14.14 9.01
C LEU A 108 6.32 -13.13 9.17
N HIS A 109 6.51 -12.21 8.22
CA HIS A 109 7.45 -11.10 8.38
C HIS A 109 7.04 -10.17 9.52
N VAL A 110 5.75 -9.86 9.70
CA VAL A 110 5.26 -9.10 10.86
C VAL A 110 5.59 -9.80 12.18
N ILE A 111 5.38 -11.13 12.25
CA ILE A 111 5.75 -11.92 13.44
C ILE A 111 7.26 -11.86 13.71
N HIS A 112 8.09 -11.91 12.65
CA HIS A 112 9.53 -11.74 12.79
C HIS A 112 9.90 -10.35 13.34
N LEU A 113 9.32 -9.26 12.80
CA LEU A 113 9.53 -7.90 13.28
C LEU A 113 9.10 -7.73 14.74
N TYR A 114 7.95 -8.31 15.10
CA TYR A 114 7.47 -8.36 16.48
C TYR A 114 8.49 -9.04 17.40
N ASN A 115 8.99 -10.22 17.03
CA ASN A 115 9.99 -10.93 17.83
C ASN A 115 11.28 -10.10 18.00
N ARG A 116 11.76 -9.45 16.94
CA ARG A 116 12.94 -8.56 17.03
C ARG A 116 12.73 -7.44 18.05
N ILE A 117 11.56 -6.80 18.06
CA ILE A 117 11.24 -5.78 19.06
C ILE A 117 11.28 -6.38 20.47
N ARG A 118 10.68 -7.57 20.67
CA ARG A 118 10.66 -8.26 21.97
C ARG A 118 12.03 -8.71 22.47
N HIS A 119 12.96 -8.96 21.55
CA HIS A 119 14.35 -9.30 21.88
C HIS A 119 15.26 -8.08 22.06
N GLY A 120 14.75 -6.86 21.80
CA GLY A 120 15.54 -5.63 21.89
C GLY A 120 16.35 -5.33 20.62
N ASP A 121 16.20 -6.11 19.55
CA ASP A 121 16.93 -5.99 18.29
C ASP A 121 16.39 -4.84 17.41
N THR A 122 16.40 -3.63 17.97
CA THR A 122 15.75 -2.42 17.44
C THR A 122 16.73 -1.33 17.01
N GLU A 123 18.01 -1.66 16.87
CA GLU A 123 18.98 -0.76 16.26
C GLU A 123 18.56 -0.39 14.82
N ASN A 124 18.62 0.91 14.50
CA ASN A 124 18.20 1.47 13.19
C ASN A 124 16.76 1.11 12.79
N TRP A 125 15.84 1.06 13.76
CA TRP A 125 14.44 0.73 13.50
C TRP A 125 13.67 1.85 12.82
N VAL A 126 12.83 1.49 11.84
CA VAL A 126 11.82 2.38 11.25
C VAL A 126 10.45 1.90 11.70
N ASN A 127 9.71 2.76 12.40
CA ASN A 127 8.34 2.46 12.80
C ASN A 127 7.49 2.12 11.58
N ARG A 128 6.65 1.08 11.68
CA ARG A 128 5.90 0.56 10.53
C ARG A 128 4.44 0.33 10.87
N CYS A 129 3.57 0.75 9.97
CA CYS A 129 2.15 0.40 9.97
C CYS A 129 1.90 -0.55 8.78
N VAL A 130 1.68 -1.82 9.06
CA VAL A 130 1.38 -2.84 8.06
C VAL A 130 -0.13 -2.91 7.84
N LEU A 131 -0.56 -2.65 6.61
CA LEU A 131 -1.96 -2.59 6.18
C LEU A 131 -2.22 -3.71 5.18
N ILE A 132 -2.92 -4.76 5.62
CA ILE A 132 -3.32 -5.86 4.76
C ILE A 132 -4.81 -5.75 4.47
N GLY A 133 -5.23 -5.97 3.22
CA GLY A 133 -6.64 -5.85 2.85
C GLY A 133 -7.00 -6.66 1.63
N GLY A 134 -8.20 -7.24 1.65
CA GLY A 134 -8.66 -8.11 0.58
C GLY A 134 -9.92 -8.88 0.94
N LYS A 135 -10.42 -9.63 -0.04
CA LYS A 135 -11.53 -10.58 0.14
C LYS A 135 -11.05 -11.99 -0.19
N ALA A 136 -11.50 -12.96 0.60
CA ALA A 136 -11.40 -14.38 0.29
C ALA A 136 -12.70 -14.84 -0.39
N ALA A 137 -12.59 -15.82 -1.30
CA ALA A 137 -13.78 -16.46 -1.84
C ALA A 137 -14.52 -17.24 -0.73
N PRO A 138 -15.86 -17.32 -0.74
CA PRO A 138 -16.62 -17.91 0.37
C PRO A 138 -16.22 -19.35 0.72
N GLY A 139 -15.96 -20.17 -0.30
CA GLY A 139 -15.55 -21.57 -0.14
C GLY A 139 -14.05 -21.80 0.06
N TYR A 140 -13.23 -20.74 0.05
CA TYR A 140 -11.77 -20.88 0.15
C TYR A 140 -11.32 -20.85 1.60
N GLN A 141 -11.42 -22.00 2.26
CA GLN A 141 -11.16 -22.14 3.69
C GLN A 141 -9.75 -21.66 4.10
N ARG A 142 -8.70 -22.06 3.36
CA ARG A 142 -7.32 -21.61 3.64
C ARG A 142 -7.15 -20.10 3.58
N ALA A 143 -7.75 -19.43 2.59
CA ALA A 143 -7.69 -17.97 2.51
C ALA A 143 -8.38 -17.29 3.70
N LYS A 144 -9.49 -17.86 4.21
CA LYS A 144 -10.17 -17.38 5.41
C LYS A 144 -9.33 -17.61 6.68
N GLU A 145 -8.62 -18.73 6.77
CA GLU A 145 -7.68 -19.01 7.86
C GLU A 145 -6.52 -17.99 7.88
N ILE A 146 -5.99 -17.61 6.71
CA ILE A 146 -4.98 -16.55 6.61
C ILE A 146 -5.52 -15.21 7.12
N ILE A 147 -6.76 -14.83 6.76
CA ILE A 147 -7.41 -13.62 7.30
C ILE A 147 -7.51 -13.71 8.83
N LYS A 148 -7.95 -14.86 9.36
CA LYS A 148 -8.06 -15.08 10.81
C LYS A 148 -6.71 -14.95 11.50
N LEU A 149 -5.65 -15.55 10.94
CA LEU A 149 -4.28 -15.42 11.45
C LEU A 149 -3.84 -13.96 11.50
N ILE A 150 -4.03 -13.19 10.42
CA ILE A 150 -3.65 -11.77 10.38
C ILE A 150 -4.34 -10.97 11.48
N ASN A 151 -5.65 -11.17 11.68
CA ASN A 151 -6.39 -10.48 12.73
C ASN A 151 -5.93 -10.88 14.14
N ASN A 152 -5.64 -12.16 14.37
CA ASN A 152 -5.13 -12.62 15.66
C ASN A 152 -3.74 -12.04 15.96
N VAL A 153 -2.85 -11.99 14.96
CA VAL A 153 -1.52 -11.37 15.10
C VAL A 153 -1.66 -9.87 15.35
N ALA A 154 -2.57 -9.18 14.64
CA ALA A 154 -2.86 -7.77 14.84
C ALA A 154 -3.30 -7.47 16.29
N ALA A 155 -4.16 -8.32 16.86
CA ALA A 155 -4.61 -8.18 18.24
C ALA A 155 -3.44 -8.26 19.24
N VAL A 156 -2.49 -9.18 19.03
CA VAL A 156 -1.29 -9.31 19.88
C VAL A 156 -0.38 -8.09 19.70
N VAL A 157 0.03 -7.79 18.46
CA VAL A 157 1.00 -6.73 18.15
C VAL A 157 0.52 -5.37 18.62
N ASN A 158 -0.75 -5.02 18.36
CA ASN A 158 -1.25 -3.68 18.62
C ASN A 158 -1.52 -3.39 20.11
N HIS A 159 -1.64 -4.42 20.95
CA HIS A 159 -1.91 -4.28 22.39
C HIS A 159 -0.68 -4.55 23.26
N ASP A 160 0.47 -4.87 22.67
CA ASP A 160 1.69 -5.10 23.42
C ASP A 160 2.40 -3.77 23.77
N PRO A 161 2.51 -3.40 25.05
CA PRO A 161 3.16 -2.15 25.45
C PRO A 161 4.65 -2.11 25.09
N ALA A 162 5.32 -3.26 24.96
CA ALA A 162 6.72 -3.31 24.53
C ALA A 162 6.88 -2.92 23.05
N VAL A 163 5.85 -3.13 22.24
CA VAL A 163 5.82 -2.76 20.83
C VAL A 163 5.50 -1.27 20.67
N GLY A 164 4.44 -0.78 21.33
CA GLY A 164 4.00 0.62 21.21
C GLY A 164 3.71 0.99 19.75
N ASP A 165 4.31 2.07 19.27
CA ASP A 165 4.15 2.56 17.89
C ASP A 165 5.24 2.08 16.92
N ARG A 166 6.16 1.22 17.39
CA ARG A 166 7.21 0.64 16.54
C ARG A 166 6.65 -0.24 15.43
N LEU A 167 5.54 -0.92 15.71
CA LEU A 167 4.87 -1.81 14.78
C LEU A 167 3.36 -1.80 15.04
N LYS A 168 2.59 -1.49 14.00
CA LYS A 168 1.13 -1.69 13.97
C LYS A 168 0.78 -2.63 12.83
N LEU A 169 -0.25 -3.46 13.01
CA LEU A 169 -0.83 -4.29 11.96
C LEU A 169 -2.34 -4.08 11.90
N ALA A 170 -2.88 -3.76 10.72
CA ALA A 170 -4.31 -3.65 10.51
C ALA A 170 -4.75 -4.51 9.33
N PHE A 171 -5.83 -5.27 9.53
CA PHE A 171 -6.59 -5.85 8.41
C PHE A 171 -7.73 -4.90 8.03
N LEU A 172 -7.70 -4.34 6.82
CA LEU A 172 -8.73 -3.43 6.33
C LEU A 172 -9.92 -4.23 5.76
N PRO A 173 -11.07 -4.27 6.45
CA PRO A 173 -12.23 -5.04 6.04
C PRO A 173 -12.92 -4.41 4.82
N ASN A 174 -13.64 -5.25 4.08
CA ASN A 174 -14.44 -4.85 2.92
C ASN A 174 -13.70 -3.91 1.95
N TYR A 175 -12.46 -4.28 1.59
CA TYR A 175 -11.70 -3.56 0.57
C TYR A 175 -12.50 -3.44 -0.75
N GLY A 176 -12.39 -2.28 -1.38
CA GLY A 176 -13.01 -1.94 -2.66
C GLY A 176 -12.39 -0.66 -3.23
N VAL A 177 -12.89 -0.20 -4.38
CA VAL A 177 -12.33 0.96 -5.10
C VAL A 177 -12.27 2.21 -4.22
N THR A 178 -13.35 2.52 -3.50
CA THR A 178 -13.40 3.70 -2.62
C THR A 178 -12.28 3.68 -1.58
N LYS A 179 -12.09 2.54 -0.89
CA LYS A 179 -10.99 2.42 0.08
C LYS A 179 -9.62 2.51 -0.60
N MET A 180 -9.45 1.91 -1.77
CA MET A 180 -8.18 1.98 -2.50
C MET A 180 -7.78 3.41 -2.86
N MET A 181 -8.76 4.27 -3.18
CA MET A 181 -8.49 5.67 -3.50
C MET A 181 -7.90 6.44 -2.31
N HIS A 182 -8.08 5.98 -1.08
CA HIS A 182 -7.39 6.53 0.10
C HIS A 182 -6.10 5.78 0.42
N ILE A 183 -6.05 4.47 0.15
CA ILE A 183 -4.90 3.63 0.48
C ILE A 183 -3.72 3.86 -0.47
N CYS A 184 -3.94 3.84 -1.78
CA CYS A 184 -2.84 3.94 -2.75
C CYS A 184 -2.04 5.25 -2.66
N PRO A 185 -2.65 6.44 -2.44
CA PRO A 185 -1.87 7.68 -2.33
C PRO A 185 -1.05 7.77 -1.04
N ALA A 186 -1.43 7.01 -0.01
CA ALA A 186 -0.80 7.00 1.31
C ALA A 186 0.28 5.92 1.48
N ALA A 187 0.32 4.91 0.61
CA ALA A 187 1.31 3.82 0.69
C ALA A 187 2.74 4.35 0.50
N ASP A 188 3.64 3.98 1.41
CA ASP A 188 5.09 4.21 1.23
C ASP A 188 5.74 2.98 0.57
N LEU A 189 5.32 1.78 0.97
CA LEU A 189 5.73 0.50 0.42
C LEU A 189 4.51 -0.27 -0.08
N SER A 190 4.57 -0.79 -1.30
CA SER A 190 3.53 -1.62 -1.91
C SER A 190 4.02 -3.07 -2.07
N GLU A 191 3.36 -3.99 -1.38
CA GLU A 191 3.75 -5.41 -1.33
C GLU A 191 3.23 -6.21 -2.54
N GLN A 192 4.13 -6.49 -3.47
CA GLN A 192 3.88 -7.24 -4.72
C GLN A 192 4.59 -8.61 -4.72
N ILE A 193 4.40 -9.36 -3.63
CA ILE A 193 5.16 -10.56 -3.31
C ILE A 193 4.51 -11.86 -3.79
N SER A 194 3.86 -11.91 -4.94
CA SER A 194 3.33 -13.20 -5.45
C SER A 194 4.46 -14.20 -5.74
N THR A 195 4.19 -15.51 -5.70
CA THR A 195 5.18 -16.51 -6.17
C THR A 195 5.49 -16.27 -7.64
N ALA A 196 6.78 -16.28 -8.02
CA ALA A 196 7.21 -16.06 -9.39
C ALA A 196 6.48 -17.01 -10.36
N GLY A 197 5.98 -16.46 -11.47
CA GLY A 197 5.19 -17.20 -12.47
C GLY A 197 3.71 -17.42 -12.12
N LYS A 198 3.20 -16.90 -10.99
CA LYS A 198 1.76 -17.02 -10.62
C LYS A 198 0.94 -15.75 -10.82
N GLU A 199 1.57 -14.58 -10.82
CA GLU A 199 0.92 -13.33 -11.20
C GLU A 199 1.14 -13.09 -12.69
N ALA A 200 0.07 -12.94 -13.47
CA ALA A 200 0.18 -12.68 -14.90
C ALA A 200 0.64 -11.24 -15.22
N SER A 201 0.20 -10.28 -14.41
CA SER A 201 0.54 -8.85 -14.56
C SER A 201 0.40 -8.15 -13.21
N GLY A 202 -0.84 -7.95 -12.72
CA GLY A 202 -1.11 -7.15 -11.53
C GLY A 202 -1.29 -5.65 -11.85
N THR A 203 -2.22 -5.00 -11.16
CA THR A 203 -2.61 -3.59 -11.41
C THR A 203 -2.89 -2.81 -10.12
N GLY A 204 -2.42 -3.34 -8.98
CA GLY A 204 -2.66 -2.80 -7.65
C GLY A 204 -1.47 -2.08 -7.07
#